data_AF-A0A511MSR9-F1
#
_entry.id   AF-A0A511MSR9-F1
#
_cell.length_a   1.000
_cell.length_b   1.000
_cell.length_c   1.000
_cell.angle_alpha   90.00
_cell.angle_beta   90.00
_cell.angle_gamma   90.00
#
_symmetry.space_group_name_H-M   'P 1'
#
loop_
_entity.id
_entity.type
_entity.pdbx_description
1 polymer ?
#
loop_
_entity_poly.entity_id
_entity_poly.type
_entity_poly.pdbx_seq_one_letter_code
_entity_poly.pdbx_strand_id
1 'polypeptide(L)'
;MNNTATLPVSTARRSSLTRLYLSRGVLAIAWALAFAAAHDTLDAVAVILLVSYPLIDAVSSLIDYVAVPEGPERRVTALNGVLSAVVAVALGFAGTAGGAAEVLGVFGVWAALSGAAQLAVGLRRRGIVFGKQWPTLISGGLSFLVGATYVAQAAGDSPSLDVLSIYATGGGAFFIAQAALLVWKARSHRSREQSTAA
;
A
#
# COMPACT_ATOMS: atom_id res chain seq x y z
N MET A 1 -0.58 42.45 -10.81
CA MET A 1 0.19 41.64 -9.85
C MET A 1 -0.79 40.69 -9.18
N ASN A 2 -0.92 39.45 -9.67
CA ASN A 2 -1.91 38.52 -9.15
C ASN A 2 -1.23 37.58 -8.14
N ASN A 3 -1.35 37.93 -6.85
CA ASN A 3 -1.09 36.99 -5.75
C ASN A 3 -2.22 35.95 -5.72
N THR A 4 -2.13 34.96 -6.59
CA THR A 4 -3.02 33.80 -6.56
C THR A 4 -2.75 33.02 -5.28
N ALA A 5 -3.77 32.85 -4.44
CA ALA A 5 -3.71 32.15 -3.15
C ALA A 5 -3.20 30.70 -3.28
N THR A 6 -1.89 30.49 -3.16
CA THR A 6 -1.24 29.16 -3.29
C THR A 6 -1.09 28.41 -1.96
N LEU A 7 -1.28 29.09 -0.82
CA LEU A 7 -1.06 28.52 0.52
C LEU A 7 -2.18 27.58 1.05
N PRO A 8 -3.50 27.88 0.93
CA PRO A 8 -4.54 27.03 1.52
C PRO A 8 -4.71 25.69 0.78
N VAL A 9 -4.61 25.69 -0.55
CA VAL A 9 -4.73 24.48 -1.39
C VAL A 9 -3.59 23.50 -1.11
N SER A 10 -2.37 24.00 -0.87
CA SER A 10 -1.20 23.17 -0.61
C SER A 10 -1.23 22.47 0.76
N THR A 11 -1.91 23.06 1.74
CA THR A 11 -2.04 22.54 3.11
C THR A 11 -3.20 21.55 3.20
N ALA A 12 -4.34 21.86 2.56
CA ALA A 12 -5.49 20.95 2.45
C ALA A 12 -5.14 19.68 1.67
N ARG A 13 -4.42 19.79 0.55
CA ARG A 13 -3.94 18.63 -0.22
C ARG A 13 -2.98 17.76 0.62
N ARG A 14 -2.10 18.38 1.42
CA ARG A 14 -1.20 17.67 2.33
C ARG A 14 -1.94 16.93 3.44
N SER A 15 -2.93 17.56 4.09
CA SER A 15 -3.71 16.90 5.15
C SER A 15 -4.53 15.74 4.61
N SER A 16 -5.05 15.86 3.38
CA SER A 16 -5.76 14.78 2.69
C SER A 16 -4.87 13.57 2.47
N LEU A 17 -3.65 13.78 1.95
CA LEU A 17 -2.67 12.70 1.74
C LEU A 17 -2.20 12.07 3.05
N THR A 18 -1.96 12.87 4.09
CA THR A 18 -1.58 12.34 5.40
C THR A 18 -2.69 11.48 6.01
N ARG A 19 -3.96 11.93 5.95
CA ARG A 19 -5.10 11.14 6.43
C ARG A 19 -5.24 9.83 5.68
N LEU A 20 -5.05 9.86 4.37
CA LEU A 20 -5.13 8.68 3.53
C LEU A 20 -4.01 7.66 3.83
N TYR A 21 -2.75 8.09 3.96
CA TYR A 21 -1.66 7.16 4.31
C TYR A 21 -1.84 6.59 5.72
N LEU A 22 -2.29 7.43 6.67
CA LEU A 22 -2.60 6.98 8.02
C LEU A 22 -3.76 5.98 8.03
N SER A 23 -4.84 6.23 7.29
CA SER A 23 -5.98 5.31 7.21
C SER A 23 -5.58 3.98 6.57
N ARG A 24 -4.79 4.00 5.48
CA ARG A 24 -4.27 2.76 4.86
C ARG A 24 -3.41 1.96 5.82
N GLY A 25 -2.53 2.62 6.58
CA GLY A 25 -1.68 1.95 7.56
C GLY A 25 -2.45 1.32 8.73
N VAL A 26 -3.38 2.09 9.32
CA VAL A 26 -4.24 1.60 10.42
C VAL A 26 -5.11 0.45 9.96
N LEU A 27 -5.71 0.55 8.78
CA LEU A 27 -6.60 -0.47 8.25
C LEU A 27 -5.83 -1.74 7.86
N ALA A 28 -4.60 -1.62 7.36
CA ALA A 28 -3.72 -2.76 7.13
C ALA A 28 -3.33 -3.48 8.42
N ILE A 29 -3.03 -2.75 9.50
CA ILE A 29 -2.74 -3.35 10.81
C ILE A 29 -3.98 -4.00 11.41
N ALA A 30 -5.12 -3.31 11.37
CA ALA A 30 -6.39 -3.88 11.87
C ALA A 30 -6.76 -5.15 11.12
N TRP A 31 -6.57 -5.15 9.79
CA TRP A 31 -6.76 -6.33 8.96
C TRP A 31 -5.78 -7.45 9.33
N ALA A 32 -4.49 -7.14 9.51
CA ALA A 32 -3.47 -8.14 9.87
C ALA A 32 -3.80 -8.84 11.19
N LEU A 33 -4.25 -8.08 12.20
CA LEU A 33 -4.67 -8.62 13.49
C LEU A 33 -5.93 -9.48 13.36
N ALA A 34 -6.93 -9.03 12.59
CA ALA A 34 -8.14 -9.79 12.36
C ALA A 34 -7.87 -11.10 11.60
N PHE A 35 -7.03 -11.06 10.57
CA PHE A 35 -6.65 -12.25 9.81
C PHE A 35 -5.81 -13.21 10.64
N ALA A 36 -4.83 -12.71 11.41
CA ALA A 36 -4.05 -13.55 12.33
C ALA A 36 -4.95 -14.36 13.29
N ALA A 37 -6.03 -13.76 13.78
CA ALA A 37 -6.97 -14.42 14.69
C ALA A 37 -7.97 -15.38 14.03
N ALA A 38 -8.12 -15.35 12.69
CA ALA A 38 -9.21 -16.04 11.98
C ALA A 38 -8.73 -17.02 10.90
N HIS A 39 -7.44 -17.09 10.61
CA HIS A 39 -6.92 -17.83 9.45
C HIS A 39 -6.62 -19.32 9.69
N ASP A 40 -6.78 -19.83 10.92
CA ASP A 40 -6.51 -21.23 11.29
C ASP A 40 -7.28 -22.23 10.42
N THR A 41 -8.47 -21.83 9.98
CA THR A 41 -9.26 -22.55 8.98
C THR A 41 -9.61 -21.60 7.85
N LEU A 42 -9.47 -22.05 6.60
CA LEU A 42 -9.89 -21.30 5.41
C LEU A 42 -11.43 -21.36 5.27
N ASP A 43 -12.12 -20.80 6.25
CA ASP A 43 -13.58 -20.73 6.30
C ASP A 43 -14.10 -19.42 5.66
N ALA A 44 -15.42 -19.22 5.72
CA ALA A 44 -16.04 -18.02 5.17
C ALA A 44 -15.49 -16.72 5.76
N VAL A 45 -15.09 -16.71 7.03
CA VAL A 45 -14.53 -15.52 7.70
C VAL A 45 -13.14 -15.21 7.15
N ALA A 46 -12.27 -16.22 7.05
CA ALA A 46 -10.93 -16.08 6.47
C ALA A 46 -11.00 -15.60 5.01
N VAL A 47 -11.93 -16.14 4.20
CA VAL A 47 -12.13 -15.72 2.81
C VAL A 47 -12.63 -14.28 2.71
N ILE A 48 -13.61 -13.89 3.53
CA ILE A 48 -14.10 -12.50 3.58
C ILE A 48 -12.94 -11.55 3.92
N LEU A 49 -12.12 -11.91 4.90
CA LEU A 49 -10.94 -11.14 5.26
C LEU A 49 -9.97 -11.05 4.08
N LEU A 50 -9.61 -12.17 3.43
CA LEU A 50 -8.73 -12.19 2.26
C LEU A 50 -9.20 -11.27 1.13
N VAL A 51 -10.49 -11.24 0.84
CA VAL A 51 -11.09 -10.39 -0.21
C VAL A 51 -11.15 -8.92 0.25
N SER A 52 -11.42 -8.66 1.53
CA SER A 52 -11.58 -7.30 2.05
C SER A 52 -10.30 -6.45 1.92
N TYR A 53 -9.11 -7.05 2.10
CA TYR A 53 -7.84 -6.31 2.05
C TYR A 53 -7.54 -5.65 0.69
N PRO A 54 -7.56 -6.39 -0.43
CA PRO A 54 -7.39 -5.75 -1.75
C PRO A 54 -8.57 -4.86 -2.13
N LEU A 55 -9.80 -5.10 -1.63
CA LEU A 55 -10.91 -4.16 -1.82
C LEU A 55 -10.66 -2.82 -1.13
N ILE A 56 -10.17 -2.83 0.10
CA ILE A 56 -9.76 -1.63 0.83
C ILE A 56 -8.72 -0.85 0.01
N ASP A 57 -7.75 -1.57 -0.57
CA ASP A 57 -6.71 -0.97 -1.39
C ASP A 57 -7.25 -0.38 -2.71
N ALA A 58 -8.21 -1.06 -3.33
CA ALA A 58 -8.90 -0.59 -4.52
C ALA A 58 -9.72 0.68 -4.25
N VAL A 59 -10.49 0.71 -3.16
CA VAL A 59 -11.27 1.88 -2.74
C VAL A 59 -10.35 3.05 -2.40
N SER A 60 -9.26 2.81 -1.68
CA SER A 60 -8.26 3.83 -1.36
C SER A 60 -7.64 4.42 -2.63
N SER A 61 -7.31 3.56 -3.61
CA SER A 61 -6.76 3.96 -4.90
C SER A 61 -7.79 4.73 -5.74
N LEU A 62 -9.08 4.39 -5.68
CA LEU A 62 -10.13 5.14 -6.35
C LEU A 62 -10.29 6.55 -5.76
N ILE A 63 -10.29 6.67 -4.43
CA ILE A 63 -10.34 7.97 -3.75
C ILE A 63 -9.13 8.83 -4.17
N ASP A 64 -7.94 8.25 -4.21
CA ASP A 64 -6.73 8.93 -4.70
C ASP A 64 -6.86 9.34 -6.16
N TYR A 65 -7.40 8.47 -7.02
CA TYR A 65 -7.57 8.75 -8.45
C TYR A 65 -8.48 9.96 -8.71
N VAL A 66 -9.51 10.16 -7.87
CA VAL A 66 -10.42 11.30 -7.95
C VAL A 66 -9.76 12.58 -7.43
N ALA A 67 -8.85 12.48 -6.45
CA ALA A 67 -8.18 13.61 -5.82
C ALA A 67 -6.93 14.12 -6.57
N VAL A 68 -6.32 13.29 -7.42
CA VAL A 68 -5.07 13.59 -8.14
C VAL A 68 -5.36 14.18 -9.53
N PRO A 69 -4.75 15.33 -9.93
CA PRO A 69 -4.86 15.89 -11.27
C PRO A 69 -4.37 14.94 -12.37
N GLU A 70 -4.75 15.20 -13.63
CA GLU A 70 -4.28 14.39 -14.76
C GLU A 70 -2.74 14.37 -14.86
N GLY A 71 -2.19 13.16 -14.97
CA GLY A 71 -0.75 12.94 -15.07
C GLY A 71 -0.34 11.48 -14.85
N PRO A 72 0.97 11.19 -14.91
CA PRO A 72 1.52 9.84 -14.75
C PRO A 72 1.16 9.20 -13.40
N GLU A 73 1.01 10.00 -12.34
CA GLU A 73 0.62 9.52 -11.00
C GLU A 73 -0.80 8.98 -10.99
N ARG A 74 -1.74 9.69 -11.62
CA ARG A 74 -3.12 9.26 -11.75
C ARG A 74 -3.25 7.92 -12.49
N ARG A 75 -2.39 7.68 -13.50
CA ARG A 75 -2.33 6.39 -14.22
C ARG A 75 -1.83 5.24 -13.35
N VAL A 76 -0.78 5.47 -12.55
CA VAL A 76 -0.26 4.46 -11.62
C VAL A 76 -1.30 4.13 -10.55
N THR A 77 -1.98 5.14 -9.99
CA THR A 77 -3.06 4.94 -9.02
C THR A 77 -4.23 4.14 -9.62
N ALA A 78 -4.63 4.45 -10.87
CA ALA A 78 -5.67 3.70 -11.57
C ALA A 78 -5.30 2.22 -11.77
N LEU A 79 -4.05 1.95 -12.20
CA LEU A 79 -3.55 0.59 -12.38
C LEU A 79 -3.53 -0.19 -11.05
N ASN A 80 -3.11 0.45 -9.96
CA ASN A 80 -3.18 -0.16 -8.63
C ASN A 80 -4.62 -0.51 -8.24
N GLY A 81 -5.56 0.42 -8.45
CA GLY A 81 -6.98 0.18 -8.13
C GLY A 81 -7.57 -1.00 -8.92
N VAL A 82 -7.29 -1.07 -10.22
CA VAL A 82 -7.73 -2.19 -11.08
C VAL A 82 -7.09 -3.50 -10.66
N LEU A 83 -5.77 -3.50 -10.41
CA LEU A 83 -5.05 -4.71 -9.99
C LEU A 83 -5.59 -5.24 -8.66
N SER A 84 -5.84 -4.35 -7.69
CA SER A 84 -6.39 -4.72 -6.40
C SER A 84 -7.83 -5.26 -6.54
N ALA A 85 -8.66 -4.71 -7.43
CA ALA A 85 -9.99 -5.26 -7.71
C ALA A 85 -9.93 -6.67 -8.34
N VAL A 86 -9.02 -6.89 -9.29
CA VAL A 86 -8.81 -8.22 -9.90
C VAL A 86 -8.34 -9.23 -8.85
N VAL A 87 -7.42 -8.84 -7.97
CA VAL A 87 -6.90 -9.70 -6.90
C VAL A 87 -7.97 -10.03 -5.87
N ALA A 88 -8.86 -9.09 -5.53
CA ALA A 88 -10.00 -9.37 -4.66
C ALA A 88 -10.88 -10.49 -5.22
N VAL A 89 -11.19 -10.46 -6.53
CA VAL A 89 -11.95 -11.52 -7.19
C VAL A 89 -11.17 -12.83 -7.20
N ALA A 90 -9.88 -12.80 -7.54
CA ALA A 90 -9.03 -13.98 -7.59
C ALA A 90 -8.90 -14.66 -6.22
N LEU A 91 -8.76 -13.90 -5.13
CA LEU A 91 -8.72 -14.44 -3.77
C LEU A 91 -10.08 -15.01 -3.34
N GLY A 92 -11.19 -14.43 -3.78
CA GLY A 92 -12.52 -14.99 -3.56
C GLY A 92 -12.66 -16.37 -4.20
N PHE A 93 -12.24 -16.52 -5.45
CA PHE A 93 -12.23 -17.82 -6.13
C PHE A 93 -11.24 -18.81 -5.50
N ALA A 94 -10.00 -18.39 -5.25
CA ALA A 94 -8.99 -19.25 -4.63
C ALA A 94 -9.41 -19.71 -3.23
N GLY A 95 -10.02 -18.83 -2.44
CA GLY A 95 -10.47 -19.13 -1.09
C GLY A 95 -11.73 -19.99 -1.02
N THR A 96 -12.61 -19.96 -2.04
CA THR A 96 -13.85 -20.75 -2.05
C THR A 96 -13.75 -22.06 -2.80
N ALA A 97 -12.93 -22.13 -3.84
CA ALA A 97 -12.80 -23.30 -4.72
C ALA A 97 -11.43 -24.00 -4.61
N GLY A 98 -10.46 -23.38 -3.95
CA GLY A 98 -9.12 -23.93 -3.73
C GLY A 98 -8.81 -24.15 -2.25
N GLY A 99 -7.54 -24.05 -1.90
CA GLY A 99 -7.03 -24.15 -0.54
C GLY A 99 -5.97 -23.09 -0.23
N ALA A 100 -5.23 -23.32 0.85
CA ALA A 100 -4.20 -22.39 1.32
C ALA A 100 -3.10 -22.13 0.26
N ALA A 101 -2.78 -23.14 -0.56
CA ALA A 101 -1.78 -23.04 -1.63
C ALA A 101 -2.19 -22.00 -2.68
N GLU A 102 -3.42 -22.09 -3.19
CA GLU A 102 -3.94 -21.22 -4.23
C GLU A 102 -4.08 -19.79 -3.72
N VAL A 103 -4.59 -19.62 -2.49
CA VAL A 103 -4.69 -18.31 -1.83
C VAL A 103 -3.30 -17.68 -1.67
N LEU A 104 -2.33 -18.43 -1.15
CA LEU A 104 -0.96 -17.97 -0.95
C LEU A 104 -0.27 -17.63 -2.27
N GLY A 105 -0.52 -18.42 -3.32
CA GLY A 105 -0.02 -18.19 -4.67
C GLY A 105 -0.56 -16.90 -5.28
N VAL A 106 -1.88 -16.68 -5.24
CA VAL A 106 -2.53 -15.45 -5.74
C VAL A 106 -2.00 -14.24 -4.99
N PHE A 107 -1.92 -14.31 -3.67
CA PHE A 107 -1.40 -13.23 -2.85
C PHE A 107 0.08 -12.95 -3.14
N GLY A 108 0.89 -14.00 -3.29
CA GLY A 108 2.31 -13.93 -3.63
C GLY A 108 2.56 -13.25 -4.98
N VAL A 109 1.81 -13.65 -6.02
CA VAL A 109 1.87 -13.02 -7.35
C VAL A 109 1.50 -11.55 -7.27
N TRP A 110 0.44 -11.20 -6.56
CA TRP A 110 0.04 -9.80 -6.38
C TRP A 110 1.11 -8.96 -5.68
N ALA A 111 1.67 -9.47 -4.58
CA ALA A 111 2.75 -8.81 -3.86
C ALA A 111 4.00 -8.64 -4.74
N ALA A 112 4.37 -9.68 -5.50
CA ALA A 112 5.49 -9.62 -6.42
C ALA A 112 5.29 -8.54 -7.51
N LEU A 113 4.14 -8.55 -8.18
CA LEU A 113 3.83 -7.56 -9.23
C LEU A 113 3.75 -6.13 -8.68
N SER A 114 3.14 -5.94 -7.51
CA SER A 114 3.05 -4.65 -6.85
C SER A 114 4.42 -4.13 -6.43
N GLY A 115 5.27 -4.99 -5.85
CA GLY A 115 6.65 -4.67 -5.47
C GLY A 115 7.51 -4.32 -6.68
N ALA A 116 7.41 -5.09 -7.77
CA ALA A 116 8.10 -4.83 -9.03
C ALA A 116 7.68 -3.47 -9.64
N ALA A 117 6.40 -3.14 -9.61
CA ALA A 117 5.90 -1.85 -10.07
C ALA A 117 6.48 -0.69 -9.24
N GLN A 118 6.51 -0.83 -7.91
CA GLN A 118 7.13 0.16 -7.02
C GLN A 118 8.63 0.31 -7.27
N LEU A 119 9.34 -0.81 -7.49
CA LEU A 119 10.75 -0.80 -7.88
C LEU A 119 10.95 -0.04 -9.20
N ALA A 120 10.16 -0.34 -10.22
CA ALA A 120 10.24 0.32 -11.52
C ALA A 120 9.98 1.84 -11.41
N VAL A 121 8.97 2.25 -10.64
CA VAL A 121 8.69 3.67 -10.38
C VAL A 121 9.84 4.33 -9.62
N GLY A 122 10.33 3.69 -8.55
CA GLY A 122 11.43 4.19 -7.74
C GLY A 122 12.73 4.35 -8.53
N LEU A 123 13.02 3.41 -9.44
CA LEU A 123 14.18 3.46 -10.33
C LEU A 123 14.02 4.55 -11.38
N ARG A 124 12.86 4.66 -12.03
CA ARG A 124 12.58 5.70 -13.05
C ARG A 124 12.59 7.10 -12.46
N ARG A 125 12.21 7.26 -11.19
CA ARG A 125 12.19 8.56 -10.48
C ARG A 125 13.49 8.89 -9.74
N ARG A 126 14.46 7.96 -9.68
CA ARG A 126 15.83 8.23 -9.21
C ARG A 126 16.61 9.03 -10.27
N GLY A 127 16.32 10.31 -10.37
CA GLY A 127 17.14 11.29 -11.09
C GLY A 127 17.82 12.28 -10.14
N ILE A 128 18.91 12.91 -10.62
CA ILE A 128 19.71 13.96 -9.93
C ILE A 128 18.83 15.09 -9.35
N VAL A 129 17.61 15.28 -9.87
CA VAL A 129 16.69 16.38 -9.52
C VAL A 129 15.67 16.03 -8.41
N PHE A 130 15.30 14.75 -8.19
CA PHE A 130 14.18 14.37 -7.30
C PHE A 130 14.54 13.60 -6.03
N GLY A 131 15.82 13.33 -5.79
CA GLY A 131 16.30 12.84 -4.50
C GLY A 131 15.85 11.42 -4.11
N LYS A 132 16.41 10.98 -2.97
CA LYS A 132 16.50 9.62 -2.43
C LYS A 132 15.13 8.91 -2.21
N GLN A 133 14.46 8.41 -3.25
CA GLN A 133 13.30 7.48 -3.18
C GLN A 133 13.66 6.07 -2.63
N TRP A 134 14.67 5.97 -1.77
CA TRP A 134 15.07 4.73 -1.11
C TRP A 134 13.94 4.07 -0.32
N PRO A 135 12.99 4.80 0.32
CA PRO A 135 11.87 4.15 1.00
C PRO A 135 10.98 3.32 0.05
N THR A 136 10.65 3.85 -1.12
CA THR A 136 9.83 3.16 -2.14
C THR A 136 10.57 1.96 -2.73
N LEU A 137 11.90 2.06 -2.89
CA LEU A 137 12.71 0.96 -3.41
C LEU A 137 12.93 -0.15 -2.40
N ILE A 138 13.11 0.19 -1.12
CA ILE A 138 13.21 -0.79 -0.03
C ILE A 138 11.86 -1.48 0.17
N SER A 139 10.76 -0.73 0.24
CA SER A 139 9.42 -1.30 0.39
C SER A 139 9.02 -2.15 -0.82
N GLY A 140 9.25 -1.66 -2.05
CA GLY A 140 8.99 -2.40 -3.28
C GLY A 140 9.85 -3.65 -3.40
N GLY A 141 11.14 -3.57 -3.02
CA GLY A 141 12.05 -4.71 -3.00
C GLY A 141 11.65 -5.78 -1.99
N LEU A 142 11.30 -5.38 -0.76
CA LEU A 142 10.80 -6.30 0.27
C LEU A 142 9.49 -6.95 -0.17
N SER A 143 8.56 -6.17 -0.73
CA SER A 143 7.29 -6.68 -1.25
C SER A 143 7.50 -7.68 -2.38
N PHE A 144 8.42 -7.40 -3.30
CA PHE A 144 8.77 -8.31 -4.38
C PHE A 144 9.34 -9.64 -3.86
N LEU A 145 10.32 -9.57 -2.95
CA LEU A 145 10.97 -10.75 -2.38
C LEU A 145 10.02 -11.61 -1.56
N VAL A 146 9.16 -10.97 -0.75
CA VAL A 146 8.14 -11.68 0.03
C VAL A 146 7.14 -12.36 -0.92
N GLY A 147 6.67 -11.64 -1.94
CA GLY A 147 5.77 -12.20 -2.94
C GLY A 147 6.36 -13.43 -3.66
N ALA A 148 7.62 -13.35 -4.09
CA ALA A 148 8.33 -14.48 -4.70
C ALA A 148 8.46 -15.66 -3.74
N THR A 149 8.78 -15.40 -2.47
CA THR A 149 8.84 -16.44 -1.43
C THR A 149 7.47 -17.11 -1.20
N TYR A 150 6.37 -16.36 -1.27
CA TYR A 150 5.02 -16.93 -1.13
C TYR A 150 4.62 -17.79 -2.32
N VAL A 151 4.96 -17.37 -3.54
CA VAL A 151 4.77 -18.21 -4.74
C VAL A 151 5.56 -19.51 -4.62
N ALA A 152 6.79 -19.47 -4.11
CA ALA A 152 7.59 -20.67 -3.88
C ALA A 152 6.99 -21.57 -2.78
N GLN A 153 6.53 -20.99 -1.66
CA GLN A 153 5.88 -21.74 -0.57
C GLN A 153 4.54 -22.36 -0.99
N ALA A 154 3.79 -21.67 -1.86
CA ALA A 154 2.54 -22.19 -2.42
C ALA A 154 2.75 -23.46 -3.26
N ALA A 155 3.95 -23.62 -3.86
CA ALA A 155 4.32 -24.82 -4.61
C ALA A 155 4.98 -25.91 -3.76
N GLY A 156 5.20 -25.67 -2.46
CA GLY A 156 5.82 -26.62 -1.54
C GLY A 156 4.80 -27.50 -0.81
N ASP A 157 5.31 -28.41 0.01
CA ASP A 157 4.51 -29.48 0.64
C ASP A 157 3.64 -29.02 1.82
N SER A 158 3.84 -27.79 2.33
CA SER A 158 3.11 -27.26 3.49
C SER A 158 2.89 -25.74 3.39
N PRO A 159 1.99 -25.29 2.50
CA PRO A 159 1.66 -23.87 2.38
C PRO A 159 0.92 -23.38 3.63
N SER A 160 1.50 -22.38 4.31
CA SER A 160 0.90 -21.73 5.48
C SER A 160 0.44 -20.30 5.14
N LEU A 161 -0.68 -19.89 5.73
CA LEU A 161 -1.23 -18.54 5.63
C LEU A 161 -0.75 -17.62 6.77
N ASP A 162 -0.04 -18.15 7.79
CA ASP A 162 0.54 -17.37 8.91
C ASP A 162 1.35 -16.19 8.39
N VAL A 163 2.10 -16.43 7.32
CA VAL A 163 3.00 -15.47 6.69
C VAL A 163 2.29 -14.20 6.23
N LEU A 164 1.01 -14.30 5.83
CA LEU A 164 0.22 -13.16 5.36
C LEU A 164 0.01 -12.10 6.45
N SER A 165 -0.16 -12.54 7.70
CA SER A 165 -0.32 -11.63 8.85
C SER A 165 0.95 -10.81 9.11
N ILE A 166 2.12 -11.44 8.97
CA ILE A 166 3.43 -10.80 9.13
C ILE A 166 3.65 -9.75 8.03
N TYR A 167 3.29 -10.07 6.78
CA TYR A 167 3.39 -9.15 5.66
C TYR A 167 2.50 -7.91 5.82
N ALA A 168 1.23 -8.11 6.15
CA ALA A 168 0.27 -7.00 6.32
C ALA A 168 0.68 -6.09 7.49
N THR A 169 1.22 -6.66 8.58
CA THR A 169 1.77 -5.90 9.71
C THR A 169 2.95 -5.03 9.28
N GLY A 170 3.89 -5.59 8.51
CA GLY A 170 5.04 -4.84 7.97
C GLY A 170 4.62 -3.70 7.03
N GLY A 171 3.68 -3.97 6.11
CA GLY A 171 3.13 -2.97 5.20
C GLY A 171 2.39 -1.83 5.94
N GLY A 172 1.57 -2.18 6.93
CA GLY A 172 0.85 -1.20 7.73
C GLY A 172 1.77 -0.33 8.59
N ALA A 173 2.80 -0.91 9.22
CA ALA A 173 3.82 -0.15 9.94
C ALA A 173 4.57 0.84 9.04
N PHE A 174 4.87 0.44 7.80
CA PHE A 174 5.50 1.32 6.82
C PHE A 174 4.60 2.51 6.43
N PHE A 175 3.31 2.29 6.20
CA PHE A 175 2.36 3.37 5.92
C PHE A 175 2.23 4.36 7.10
N ILE A 176 2.21 3.86 8.34
CA ILE A 176 2.23 4.71 9.54
C ILE A 176 3.52 5.55 9.59
N ALA A 177 4.67 4.96 9.30
CA ALA A 177 5.94 5.67 9.26
C ALA A 177 5.94 6.78 8.19
N GLN A 178 5.38 6.53 7.00
CA GLN A 178 5.20 7.54 5.95
C GLN A 178 4.30 8.70 6.41
N ALA A 179 3.18 8.40 7.08
CA ALA A 179 2.29 9.41 7.64
C ALA A 179 3.01 10.26 8.70
N ALA A 180 3.77 9.65 9.60
CA ALA A 180 4.55 10.35 10.62
C ALA A 180 5.63 11.27 10.02
N LEU A 181 6.36 10.79 9.00
CA LEU A 181 7.36 11.58 8.28
C LEU A 181 6.75 12.82 7.61
N LEU A 182 5.57 12.68 7.01
CA LEU A 182 4.86 13.81 6.40
C LEU A 182 4.44 14.86 7.44
N VAL A 183 3.94 14.43 8.60
CA VAL A 183 3.58 15.33 9.72
C VAL A 183 4.82 16.05 10.26
N TRP A 184 5.92 15.32 10.46
CA TRP A 184 7.17 15.89 10.96
C TRP A 184 7.74 16.95 10.01
N LYS A 185 7.76 16.66 8.71
CA LYS A 185 8.22 17.60 7.69
C LYS A 185 7.33 18.86 7.61
N ALA A 186 6.02 18.71 7.81
CA ALA A 186 5.12 19.87 7.87
C ALA A 186 5.36 20.77 9.09
N ARG A 187 5.71 20.19 10.24
CA ARG A 187 6.06 20.95 11.46
C ARG A 187 7.39 21.67 11.30
N SER A 188 8.42 21.01 10.75
CA SER A 188 9.75 21.60 10.60
C SER A 188 9.80 22.77 9.60
N HIS A 189 9.00 22.72 8.53
CA HIS A 189 8.85 23.87 7.62
C HIS A 189 8.16 25.07 8.30
N ARG A 190 7.12 24.83 9.10
CA ARG A 190 6.38 25.88 9.80
C ARG A 190 7.24 26.60 10.85
N SER A 191 8.07 25.86 11.58
CA SER A 191 9.02 26.44 12.55
C SER A 191 10.12 27.28 11.87
N ARG A 192 10.56 26.89 10.66
CA ARG A 192 11.56 27.66 9.90
C ARG A 192 10.99 28.97 9.35
N GLU A 193 9.77 28.96 8.81
CA GLU A 193 9.10 30.18 8.33
C GLU A 193 8.86 31.20 9.44
N GLN A 194 8.50 30.74 10.65
CA GLN A 194 8.33 31.61 11.82
C GLN A 194 9.66 32.21 12.31
N SER A 195 10.77 31.47 12.21
CA SER A 195 12.09 31.97 12.59
C SER A 195 12.71 32.95 11.59
N THR A 196 12.30 32.92 10.32
CA THR A 196 12.76 33.87 9.29
C THR A 196 11.92 35.14 9.21
N ALA A 197 10.75 35.15 9.84
CA ALA A 197 9.83 36.29 9.87
C ALA A 197 9.96 37.14 11.15
N ALA A 198 10.79 36.71 12.10
CA ALA A 198 11.15 37.42 13.33
C ALA A 198 12.55 38.03 13.19
#